data_AF-A0A239AEE0-F1
#
_entry.id   AF-A0A239AEE0-F1
#
_cell.length_a   1.000
_cell.length_b   1.000
_cell.length_c   1.000
_cell.angle_alpha   90.00
_cell.angle_beta   90.00
_cell.angle_gamma   90.00
#
_symmetry.space_group_name_H-M   'P 1'
#
loop_
_entity.id
_entity.type
_entity.pdbx_description
1 polymer ?
#
loop_
_entity_poly.entity_id
_entity_poly.type
_entity_poly.pdbx_seq_one_letter_code
_entity_poly.pdbx_strand_id
1 'polypeptide(L)'
;MSNGSGDEYSIVFSGAGVYIRGFDHESPMSPWAHEDWEPWPGVIDAVPEVFQAQVNEPAFMLEGTPSVTACLWRTTSDPRWCTRGIEFPDRHPDPDGANRLFALLTDRSAEAYRSFASDYFETETPLDAIEHVYALRPLSDKVVQSLNPEINMVELAKDITEIGYPDAPTG
;
A
#
# COMPACT_ATOMS: atom_id res chain seq x y z
N MET A 1 -0.87 2.90 -2.29
CA MET A 1 0.58 2.68 -2.38
C MET A 1 0.83 1.85 -3.61
N SER A 2 1.75 2.28 -4.46
CA SER A 2 2.36 1.42 -5.48
C SER A 2 3.85 1.49 -5.20
N ASN A 3 4.51 0.34 -5.05
CA ASN A 3 5.95 0.37 -4.78
C ASN A 3 6.76 0.69 -6.05
N GLY A 4 6.16 0.55 -7.23
CA GLY A 4 6.83 0.73 -8.53
C GLY A 4 7.47 -0.56 -9.07
N SER A 5 7.32 -1.69 -8.37
CA SER A 5 7.79 -3.02 -8.77
C SER A 5 6.65 -4.04 -8.90
N GLY A 6 5.42 -3.58 -9.10
CA GLY A 6 4.26 -4.44 -9.33
C GLY A 6 3.36 -4.67 -8.12
N ASP A 7 3.82 -4.36 -6.90
CA ASP A 7 2.97 -4.47 -5.71
C ASP A 7 2.22 -3.17 -5.44
N GLU A 8 0.96 -3.31 -5.05
CA GLU A 8 0.13 -2.16 -4.76
C GLU A 8 -0.99 -2.48 -3.78
N TYR A 9 -1.36 -1.48 -2.98
CA TYR A 9 -2.60 -1.50 -2.20
C TYR A 9 -3.33 -0.17 -2.27
N SER A 10 -4.65 -0.24 -2.11
CA SER A 10 -5.53 0.93 -2.02
C SER A 10 -6.48 0.80 -0.82
N ILE A 11 -6.71 1.92 -0.12
CA ILE A 11 -7.64 2.02 1.01
C ILE A 11 -8.67 3.09 0.67
N VAL A 12 -9.94 2.68 0.53
CA VAL A 12 -11.04 3.56 0.15
C VAL A 12 -11.92 3.79 1.37
N PHE A 13 -11.99 5.03 1.83
CA PHE A 13 -12.90 5.47 2.89
C PHE A 13 -14.18 6.05 2.27
N SER A 14 -15.35 5.58 2.71
CA SER A 14 -16.64 6.05 2.24
C SER A 14 -17.67 6.10 3.38
N GLY A 15 -18.86 6.64 3.09
CA GLY A 15 -19.97 6.63 4.05
C GLY A 15 -20.47 5.22 4.39
N ALA A 16 -20.20 4.22 3.55
CA ALA A 16 -20.57 2.83 3.79
C ALA A 16 -19.56 2.08 4.69
N GLY A 17 -18.33 2.60 4.81
CA GLY A 17 -17.26 2.00 5.59
C GLY A 17 -15.91 2.12 4.88
N VAL A 18 -15.05 1.11 5.06
CA VAL A 18 -13.71 1.08 4.46
C VAL A 18 -13.52 -0.19 3.65
N TYR A 19 -12.99 -0.03 2.45
CA TYR A 19 -12.58 -1.11 1.55
C TYR A 19 -11.06 -1.07 1.37
N ILE A 20 -10.40 -2.22 1.43
CA ILE A 20 -8.96 -2.38 1.21
C ILE A 20 -8.77 -3.45 0.14
N ARG A 21 -7.96 -3.14 -0.86
CA ARG A 21 -7.37 -4.13 -1.77
C ARG A 21 -5.85 -4.12 -1.66
N GLY A 22 -5.27 -5.30 -1.75
CA GLY A 22 -3.85 -5.54 -1.92
C GLY A 22 -3.63 -6.42 -3.15
N PHE A 23 -2.54 -6.17 -3.86
CA PHE A 23 -2.06 -6.98 -4.96
C PHE A 23 -0.56 -7.13 -4.82
N ASP A 24 -0.14 -8.37 -4.63
CA ASP A 24 1.25 -8.83 -4.66
C ASP A 24 1.47 -9.56 -5.99
N HIS A 25 2.37 -9.06 -6.82
CA HIS A 25 2.56 -9.62 -8.15
C HIS A 25 3.27 -10.99 -8.14
N GLU A 26 4.01 -11.31 -7.07
CA GLU A 26 4.69 -12.58 -6.87
C GLU A 26 3.81 -13.60 -6.13
N SER A 27 2.64 -13.17 -5.64
CA SER A 27 1.71 -14.03 -4.91
C SER A 27 1.25 -15.20 -5.79
N PRO A 28 1.18 -16.43 -5.22
CA PRO A 28 0.57 -17.57 -5.91
C PRO A 28 -0.94 -17.40 -6.17
N MET A 29 -1.59 -16.38 -5.56
CA MET A 29 -2.98 -16.02 -5.78
C MET A 29 -3.16 -14.88 -6.79
N SER A 30 -2.07 -14.44 -7.42
CA SER A 30 -2.09 -13.44 -8.49
C SER A 30 -2.90 -13.95 -9.68
N PRO A 31 -3.80 -13.15 -10.27
CA PRO A 31 -4.50 -13.54 -11.50
C PRO A 31 -3.53 -13.94 -12.62
N TRP A 32 -2.33 -13.35 -12.64
CA TRP A 32 -1.28 -13.62 -13.62
C TRP A 32 -0.46 -14.88 -13.32
N ALA A 33 -0.69 -15.55 -12.20
CA ALA A 33 -0.11 -16.86 -11.90
C ALA A 33 -0.90 -18.03 -12.52
N HIS A 34 -2.06 -17.75 -13.13
CA HIS A 34 -2.99 -18.75 -13.67
C HIS A 34 -3.31 -18.49 -15.15
N GLU A 35 -3.84 -19.50 -15.86
CA GLU A 35 -4.11 -19.41 -17.31
C GLU A 35 -5.40 -18.64 -17.66
N ASP A 36 -6.34 -18.56 -16.73
CA ASP A 36 -7.64 -17.92 -16.91
C ASP A 36 -7.63 -16.41 -16.67
N TRP A 37 -6.55 -15.88 -16.07
CA TRP A 37 -6.40 -14.46 -15.72
C TRP A 37 -7.58 -13.93 -14.89
N GLU A 38 -8.11 -14.78 -14.02
CA GLU A 38 -9.18 -14.42 -13.10
C GLU A 38 -8.64 -14.21 -11.68
N PRO A 39 -9.27 -13.35 -10.87
CA PRO A 39 -8.95 -13.24 -9.45
C PRO A 39 -9.09 -14.58 -8.73
N TRP A 40 -8.24 -14.82 -7.74
CA TRP A 40 -8.32 -16.04 -6.94
C TRP A 40 -9.73 -16.19 -6.31
N PRO A 41 -10.37 -17.38 -6.42
CA PRO A 41 -11.72 -17.59 -5.92
C PRO A 41 -11.88 -17.20 -4.45
N GLY A 42 -12.95 -16.46 -4.17
CA GLY A 42 -13.28 -15.99 -2.82
C GLY A 42 -12.62 -14.68 -2.40
N VAL A 43 -11.59 -14.17 -3.10
CA VAL A 43 -10.91 -12.92 -2.70
C VAL A 43 -11.88 -11.75 -2.76
N ILE A 44 -12.70 -11.65 -3.82
CA ILE A 44 -13.68 -10.56 -3.99
C ILE A 44 -15.14 -11.01 -4.00
N ASP A 45 -15.41 -12.33 -4.02
CA ASP A 45 -16.76 -12.88 -4.20
C ASP A 45 -17.72 -12.54 -3.06
N ALA A 46 -17.18 -12.44 -1.83
CA ALA A 46 -17.96 -12.15 -0.62
C ALA A 46 -18.03 -10.65 -0.29
N VAL A 47 -17.49 -9.78 -1.15
CA VAL A 47 -17.47 -8.33 -0.93
C VAL A 47 -18.91 -7.79 -0.99
N PRO A 48 -19.38 -7.08 0.05
CA PRO A 48 -20.74 -6.55 0.09
C PRO A 48 -21.07 -5.62 -1.08
N GLU A 49 -22.35 -5.59 -1.47
CA GLU A 49 -22.88 -4.74 -2.57
C GLU A 49 -22.42 -3.28 -2.46
N VAL A 50 -22.37 -2.74 -1.23
CA VAL A 50 -21.94 -1.36 -0.97
C VAL A 50 -20.50 -1.05 -1.40
N PHE A 51 -19.68 -2.07 -1.65
CA PHE A 51 -18.30 -1.93 -2.12
C PHE A 51 -18.08 -2.45 -3.55
N GLN A 52 -19.14 -2.85 -4.27
CA GLN A 52 -19.00 -3.37 -5.64
C GLN A 52 -18.47 -2.32 -6.62
N ALA A 53 -18.70 -1.03 -6.35
CA ALA A 53 -18.07 0.05 -7.11
C ALA A 53 -16.53 0.03 -6.99
N GLN A 54 -15.98 -0.35 -5.84
CA GLN A 54 -14.53 -0.48 -5.65
C GLN A 54 -13.99 -1.77 -6.27
N VAL A 55 -14.73 -2.87 -6.21
CA VAL A 55 -14.35 -4.12 -6.89
C VAL A 55 -14.24 -3.91 -8.40
N ASN A 56 -15.15 -3.12 -8.97
CA ASN A 56 -15.23 -2.86 -10.41
C ASN A 56 -14.53 -1.55 -10.84
N GLU A 57 -13.70 -0.96 -9.98
CA GLU A 57 -13.01 0.30 -10.27
C GLU A 57 -11.95 0.09 -11.36
N PRO A 58 -12.04 0.76 -12.53
CA PRO A 58 -11.06 0.61 -13.60
C PRO A 58 -9.62 0.91 -13.19
N ALA A 59 -9.39 1.79 -12.22
CA ALA A 59 -8.04 2.07 -11.69
C ALA A 59 -7.42 0.87 -10.93
N PHE A 60 -8.21 -0.15 -10.59
CA PHE A 60 -7.77 -1.36 -9.90
C PHE A 60 -7.75 -2.59 -10.82
N MET A 61 -7.82 -2.37 -12.13
CA MET A 61 -7.81 -3.43 -13.13
C MET A 61 -6.58 -3.34 -14.02
N LEU A 62 -6.08 -4.49 -14.44
CA LEU A 62 -5.08 -4.62 -15.49
C LEU A 62 -5.63 -5.59 -16.55
N GLU A 63 -5.68 -5.12 -17.80
CA GLU A 63 -6.27 -5.85 -18.94
C GLU A 63 -7.74 -6.30 -18.73
N GLY A 64 -8.48 -5.58 -17.88
CA GLY A 64 -9.87 -5.88 -17.56
C GLY A 64 -10.05 -6.87 -16.39
N THR A 65 -8.95 -7.41 -15.86
CA THR A 65 -8.92 -8.27 -14.68
C THR A 65 -8.63 -7.44 -13.43
N PRO A 66 -9.38 -7.60 -12.33
CA PRO A 66 -9.03 -6.97 -11.05
C PRO A 66 -7.62 -7.38 -10.56
N SER A 67 -6.75 -6.40 -10.34
CA SER A 67 -5.44 -6.59 -9.71
C SER A 67 -5.64 -6.78 -8.20
N VAL A 68 -5.86 -8.02 -7.77
CA VAL A 68 -6.15 -8.32 -6.35
C VAL A 68 -5.68 -9.71 -5.94
N THR A 69 -4.96 -9.76 -4.82
CA THR A 69 -4.58 -11.01 -4.13
C THR A 69 -5.16 -11.03 -2.71
N ALA A 70 -5.32 -9.86 -2.10
CA ALA A 70 -5.93 -9.67 -0.78
C ALA A 70 -7.06 -8.64 -0.83
N CYS A 71 -8.18 -8.93 -0.15
CA CYS A 71 -9.27 -7.97 0.01
C CYS A 71 -9.85 -8.03 1.43
N LEU A 72 -10.03 -6.85 2.03
CA LEU A 72 -10.63 -6.70 3.34
C LEU A 72 -11.60 -5.53 3.33
N TRP A 73 -12.68 -5.64 4.10
CA TRP A 73 -13.63 -4.56 4.25
C TRP A 73 -14.13 -4.45 5.69
N ARG A 74 -14.66 -3.28 6.02
CA ARG A 74 -15.39 -3.03 7.26
C ARG A 74 -16.50 -2.04 7.00
N THR A 75 -17.74 -2.51 6.98
CA THR A 75 -18.90 -1.61 6.93
C THR A 75 -19.04 -0.83 8.24
N THR A 76 -19.85 0.23 8.24
CA THR A 76 -20.15 1.00 9.46
C THR A 76 -20.82 0.16 10.55
N SER A 77 -21.53 -0.90 10.18
CA SER A 77 -22.15 -1.86 11.10
C SER A 77 -21.22 -3.00 11.53
N ASP A 78 -20.09 -3.22 10.86
CA ASP A 78 -19.21 -4.35 11.17
C ASP A 78 -18.38 -4.08 12.44
N PRO A 79 -18.36 -5.02 13.41
CA PRO A 79 -17.56 -4.85 14.61
C PRO A 79 -16.06 -5.06 14.37
N ARG A 80 -15.67 -5.66 13.24
CA ARG A 80 -14.29 -5.99 12.87
C ARG A 80 -14.09 -5.99 11.36
N TRP A 81 -12.84 -5.94 10.91
CA TRP A 81 -12.48 -6.23 9.52
C TRP A 81 -12.97 -7.62 9.10
N CYS A 82 -13.41 -7.73 7.85
CA CYS A 82 -13.93 -8.93 7.23
C CYS A 82 -13.12 -9.25 5.97
N THR A 83 -12.81 -10.53 5.83
CA THR A 83 -12.39 -11.22 4.61
C THR A 83 -12.95 -12.63 4.72
N ARG A 84 -13.55 -13.19 3.67
CA ARG A 84 -14.33 -14.44 3.76
C ARG A 84 -14.37 -15.16 2.41
N GLY A 85 -14.50 -16.49 2.46
CA GLY A 85 -14.73 -17.32 1.27
C GLY A 85 -13.47 -17.73 0.53
N ILE A 86 -12.28 -17.33 1.02
CA ILE A 86 -11.00 -17.67 0.42
C ILE A 86 -10.55 -19.05 0.91
N GLU A 87 -10.29 -19.94 -0.04
CA GLU A 87 -9.50 -21.16 0.20
C GLU A 87 -8.06 -20.87 -0.22
N PHE A 88 -7.18 -20.67 0.78
CA PHE A 88 -5.78 -20.32 0.52
C PHE A 88 -4.98 -21.53 0.01
N PRO A 89 -4.05 -21.34 -0.94
CA PRO A 89 -3.15 -22.41 -1.36
C PRO A 89 -2.23 -22.86 -0.21
N ASP A 90 -2.02 -24.17 -0.11
CA ASP A 90 -1.11 -24.75 0.88
C ASP A 90 0.35 -24.36 0.62
N ARG A 91 1.18 -24.37 1.67
CA ARG A 91 2.66 -24.26 1.62
C ARG A 91 3.25 -22.90 1.22
N HIS A 92 2.46 -21.83 1.21
CA HIS A 92 2.99 -20.46 1.20
C HIS A 92 2.69 -19.78 2.54
N PRO A 93 3.66 -19.14 3.21
CA PRO A 93 3.42 -18.49 4.50
C PRO A 93 2.57 -17.22 4.41
N ASP A 94 2.54 -16.59 3.22
CA ASP A 94 1.81 -15.35 2.95
C ASP A 94 1.14 -15.42 1.56
N PRO A 95 0.21 -16.36 1.33
CA PRO A 95 -0.27 -16.73 -0.02
C PRO A 95 -0.93 -15.58 -0.78
N ASP A 96 -1.54 -14.62 -0.08
CA ASP A 96 -2.14 -13.41 -0.67
C ASP A 96 -1.21 -12.18 -0.63
N GLY A 97 -0.02 -12.31 -0.03
CA GLY A 97 0.95 -11.23 0.15
C GLY A 97 0.56 -10.19 1.21
N ALA A 98 -0.54 -10.40 1.95
CA ALA A 98 -1.10 -9.37 2.81
C ALA A 98 -0.17 -8.98 3.97
N ASN A 99 0.62 -9.92 4.51
CA ASN A 99 1.53 -9.61 5.61
C ASN A 99 2.62 -8.64 5.17
N ARG A 100 3.21 -8.84 3.98
CA ARG A 100 4.21 -7.93 3.41
C ARG A 100 3.57 -6.61 2.97
N LEU A 101 2.46 -6.67 2.22
CA LEU A 101 1.78 -5.49 1.68
C LEU A 101 1.34 -4.49 2.76
N PHE A 102 0.82 -5.01 3.88
CA PHE A 102 0.26 -4.19 4.96
C PHE A 102 1.20 -4.03 6.15
N ALA A 103 2.45 -4.50 6.07
CA ALA A 103 3.42 -4.41 7.16
C ALA A 103 3.54 -2.97 7.70
N LEU A 104 3.75 -1.99 6.82
CA LEU A 104 3.91 -0.57 7.21
C LEU A 104 2.62 0.09 7.72
N LEU A 105 1.45 -0.49 7.46
CA LEU A 105 0.17 -0.01 8.02
C LEU A 105 0.00 -0.46 9.47
N THR A 106 0.56 -1.64 9.82
CA THR A 106 0.42 -2.27 11.13
C THR A 106 1.58 -1.94 12.06
N ASP A 107 2.79 -1.83 11.52
CA ASP A 107 3.97 -1.31 12.20
C ASP A 107 4.35 0.04 11.60
N ARG A 108 4.09 1.10 12.37
CA ARG A 108 4.32 2.51 11.98
C ARG A 108 5.63 3.06 12.56
N SER A 109 6.56 2.20 12.95
CA SER A 109 7.87 2.59 13.44
C SER A 109 8.78 3.05 12.31
N ALA A 110 9.75 3.92 12.62
CA ALA A 110 10.75 4.36 11.66
C ALA A 110 11.68 3.18 11.28
N GLU A 111 11.88 2.23 12.20
CA GLU A 111 12.65 1.01 12.01
C GLU A 111 11.99 0.07 11.00
N ALA A 112 10.66 -0.11 11.06
CA ALA A 112 9.94 -0.92 10.08
C ALA A 112 10.07 -0.32 8.68
N TYR A 113 9.93 1.00 8.54
CA TYR A 113 10.14 1.67 7.25
C TYR A 113 11.59 1.59 6.79
N ARG A 114 12.57 1.73 7.70
CA ARG A 114 13.98 1.56 7.37
C ARG A 114 14.26 0.17 6.82
N SER A 115 13.72 -0.88 7.45
CA SER A 115 13.88 -2.25 6.98
C SER A 115 13.33 -2.40 5.57
N PHE A 116 12.07 -1.98 5.36
CA PHE A 116 11.44 -1.99 4.05
C PHE A 116 12.27 -1.23 3.00
N ALA A 117 12.65 0.02 3.28
CA ALA A 117 13.37 0.88 2.35
C ALA A 117 14.77 0.34 2.04
N SER A 118 15.45 -0.23 3.04
CA SER A 118 16.79 -0.78 2.83
C SER A 118 16.77 -2.05 1.98
N ASP A 119 15.76 -2.91 2.19
CA ASP A 119 15.57 -4.10 1.36
C ASP A 119 15.12 -3.73 -0.07
N TYR A 120 14.23 -2.74 -0.21
CA TYR A 120 13.65 -2.37 -1.49
C TYR A 120 14.59 -1.56 -2.39
N PHE A 121 15.26 -0.55 -1.82
CA PHE A 121 16.20 0.31 -2.55
C PHE A 121 17.64 -0.21 -2.51
N GLU A 122 17.87 -1.36 -1.88
CA GLU A 122 19.19 -1.99 -1.70
C GLU A 122 20.25 -1.02 -1.14
N THR A 123 19.84 -0.11 -0.26
CA THR A 123 20.69 0.96 0.27
C THR A 123 20.45 1.21 1.75
N GLU A 124 21.48 1.63 2.49
CA GLU A 124 21.30 1.97 3.89
C GLU A 124 20.48 3.26 4.02
N THR A 125 19.28 3.16 4.59
CA THR A 125 18.44 4.34 4.82
C THR A 125 18.71 4.95 6.20
N PRO A 126 19.01 6.26 6.29
CA PRO A 126 19.32 6.93 7.56
C PRO A 126 18.09 7.03 8.47
N LEU A 127 18.15 6.39 9.64
CA LEU A 127 17.03 6.33 10.60
C LEU A 127 16.61 7.71 11.10
N ASP A 128 17.58 8.60 11.36
CA ASP A 128 17.32 9.96 11.84
C ASP A 128 16.54 10.81 10.83
N ALA A 129 16.79 10.60 9.53
CA ALA A 129 16.04 11.25 8.47
C ALA A 129 14.60 10.69 8.36
N ILE A 130 14.42 9.37 8.51
CA ILE A 130 13.08 8.75 8.53
C ILE A 130 12.29 9.27 9.74
N GLU A 131 12.88 9.26 10.92
CA GLU A 131 12.27 9.81 12.15
C GLU A 131 11.91 11.30 11.99
N HIS A 132 12.72 12.06 11.24
CA HIS A 132 12.41 13.45 10.91
C HIS A 132 11.16 13.57 10.06
N VAL A 133 11.03 12.74 9.04
CA VAL A 133 9.84 12.74 8.17
C VAL A 133 8.60 12.30 8.95
N TYR A 134 8.72 11.27 9.79
CA TYR A 134 7.63 10.70 10.59
C TYR A 134 7.13 11.66 11.67
N ALA A 135 8.03 12.49 12.20
CA ALA A 135 7.69 13.56 13.13
C ALA A 135 7.06 14.79 12.45
N LEU A 136 6.83 14.75 11.13
CA LEU A 136 6.26 15.85 10.34
C LEU A 136 7.03 17.17 10.55
N ARG A 137 8.36 17.08 10.65
CA ARG A 137 9.22 18.27 10.74
C ARG A 137 9.52 18.79 9.33
N PRO A 138 9.60 20.12 9.15
CA PRO A 138 9.92 20.70 7.84
C PRO A 138 11.18 20.09 7.22
N LEU A 139 11.12 19.77 5.92
CA LEU A 139 12.25 19.20 5.21
C LEU A 139 13.36 20.25 5.05
N SER A 140 14.60 19.79 5.07
CA SER A 140 15.79 20.60 4.78
C SER A 140 16.62 19.89 3.71
N ASP A 141 17.47 20.64 3.00
CA ASP A 141 18.38 20.05 2.02
C ASP A 141 19.19 18.88 2.60
N LYS A 142 19.63 18.99 3.85
CA LYS A 142 20.37 17.93 4.53
C LYS A 142 19.55 16.64 4.68
N VAL A 143 18.29 16.75 5.11
CA VAL A 143 17.39 15.60 5.29
C VAL A 143 17.09 14.97 3.92
N VAL A 144 16.75 15.79 2.93
CA VAL A 144 16.45 15.32 1.57
C VAL A 144 17.65 14.60 0.96
N GLN A 145 18.83 15.22 0.96
CA GLN A 145 20.04 14.63 0.39
C GLN A 145 20.49 13.35 1.09
N SER A 146 20.15 13.18 2.38
CA SER A 146 20.43 11.94 3.11
C SER A 146 19.54 10.77 2.67
N LEU A 147 18.32 11.05 2.22
CA LEU A 147 17.37 10.04 1.75
C LEU A 147 17.51 9.78 0.25
N ASN A 148 17.67 10.84 -0.54
CA ASN A 148 17.86 10.77 -1.97
C ASN A 148 18.79 11.91 -2.44
N PRO A 149 20.07 11.61 -2.76
CA PRO A 149 21.04 12.63 -3.18
C PRO A 149 20.77 13.19 -4.58
N GLU A 150 19.86 12.60 -5.36
CA GLU A 150 19.55 13.01 -6.74
C GLU A 150 18.47 14.10 -6.82
N ILE A 151 17.80 14.42 -5.71
CA ILE A 151 16.73 15.42 -5.65
C ILE A 151 17.07 16.54 -4.66
N ASN A 152 16.57 17.75 -4.94
CA ASN A 152 16.72 18.89 -4.04
C ASN A 152 15.36 19.52 -3.63
N MET A 153 15.40 20.48 -2.71
CA MET A 153 14.20 21.15 -2.18
C MET A 153 13.40 21.91 -3.24
N VAL A 154 14.03 22.41 -4.31
CA VAL A 154 13.31 23.12 -5.39
C VAL A 154 12.46 22.14 -6.19
N GLU A 155 12.97 20.95 -6.46
CA GLU A 155 12.25 19.89 -7.17
C GLU A 155 11.09 19.35 -6.32
N LEU A 156 11.30 19.20 -5.01
CA LEU A 156 10.27 18.72 -4.07
C LEU A 156 9.19 19.75 -3.71
N ALA A 157 9.39 21.04 -4.01
CA ALA A 157 8.48 22.09 -3.56
C ALA A 157 7.03 21.87 -3.99
N LYS A 158 6.83 21.34 -5.21
CA LYS A 158 5.51 20.99 -5.71
C LYS A 158 4.89 19.84 -4.90
N ASP A 159 5.65 18.77 -4.67
CA ASP A 159 5.17 17.58 -3.97
C ASP A 159 4.83 17.88 -2.51
N ILE A 160 5.67 18.65 -1.83
CA ILE A 160 5.44 19.16 -0.46
C ILE A 160 4.10 19.88 -0.37
N THR A 161 3.84 20.78 -1.32
CA THR A 161 2.59 21.55 -1.38
C THR A 161 1.40 20.64 -1.69
N GLU A 162 1.55 19.73 -2.66
CA GLU A 162 0.50 18.83 -3.13
C GLU A 162 -0.01 17.90 -2.03
N ILE A 163 0.90 17.36 -1.21
CA ILE A 163 0.54 16.46 -0.10
C ILE A 163 0.25 17.20 1.22
N GLY A 164 0.38 18.54 1.23
CA GLY A 164 0.21 19.36 2.43
C GLY A 164 1.22 19.06 3.53
N TYR A 165 2.46 18.74 3.15
CA TYR A 165 3.54 18.48 4.11
C TYR A 165 3.95 19.78 4.83
N PRO A 166 4.37 19.73 6.12
CA PRO A 166 4.71 20.95 6.84
C PRO A 166 5.88 21.74 6.22
N ASP A 167 5.61 23.00 5.93
CA ASP A 167 6.63 23.96 5.54
C ASP A 167 7.39 24.51 6.74
N ALA A 168 8.62 24.98 6.50
CA ALA A 168 9.33 25.76 7.49
C ALA A 168 8.52 27.02 7.81
N PRO A 169 8.35 27.41 9.09
CA PRO A 169 7.65 28.63 9.43
C PRO A 169 8.32 29.80 8.70
N THR A 170 7.52 30.57 7.97
CA THR A 170 7.96 31.84 7.39
C THR A 170 8.30 32.78 8.54
N GLY A 171 9.61 33.06 8.68
CA GLY A 171 10.13 33.99 9.68
C GLY A 171 9.81 35.45 9.40
#